data_AF-A0A920TU72-F1
#
_entry.id   AF-A0A920TU72-F1
#
_cell.length_a   1.000
_cell.length_b   1.000
_cell.length_c   1.000
_cell.angle_alpha   90.00
_cell.angle_beta   90.00
_cell.angle_gamma   90.00
#
_symmetry.space_group_name_H-M   'P 1'
#
loop_
_entity.id
_entity.type
_entity.pdbx_description
1 polymer ?
#
loop_
_entity_poly.entity_id
_entity_poly.type
_entity_poly.pdbx_seq_one_letter_code
_entity_poly.pdbx_strand_id
1 'polypeptide(L)' 'MADERQGLRSELSEDGVHPNEAGYRIMVPLVEVAIKEALRLR' A
#
# COMPACT_ATOMS: atom_id res chain seq x y z
N MET A 1 1.72 6.08 4.75
CA MET A 1 1.99 6.24 3.30
C MET A 1 1.65 7.64 2.82
N ALA A 2 0.64 8.30 3.40
CA ALA A 2 0.32 9.69 3.09
C ALA A 2 1.37 10.68 3.64
N ASP A 3 1.48 11.84 2.98
CA ASP A 3 2.29 12.99 3.38
C ASP A 3 1.43 14.14 3.94
N GLU A 4 2.05 15.29 4.20
CA GLU A 4 1.40 16.49 4.76
C GLU A 4 0.28 17.04 3.86
N ARG A 5 0.30 16.77 2.56
CA ARG A 5 -0.76 17.17 1.61
C ARG A 5 -1.96 16.23 1.63
N GLN A 6 -1.98 15.24 2.53
CA GLN A 6 -3.00 14.19 2.61
C GLN A 6 -3.07 13.29 1.37
N GLY A 7 -2.05 13.34 0.49
CA GLY A 7 -1.88 12.44 -0.64
C GLY A 7 -0.77 11.43 -0.37
N LEU A 8 -0.61 10.44 -1.25
CA LEU A 8 0.57 9.57 -1.22
C LEU A 8 1.84 10.40 -1.45
N ARG A 9 2.89 10.06 -0.69
CA ARG A 9 4.23 10.65 -0.89
C ARG A 9 4.64 10.52 -2.36
N SER A 10 5.32 11.54 -2.89
CA SER A 10 5.69 11.61 -4.31
C SER A 10 6.59 10.46 -4.78
N GLU A 11 7.38 9.85 -3.91
CA GLU A 11 8.16 8.67 -4.30
C GLU A 11 7.32 7.37 -4.39
N LEU A 12 6.06 7.40 -3.94
CA LEU A 12 5.13 6.27 -3.96
C LEU A 12 3.96 6.45 -4.93
N SER A 13 3.80 7.63 -5.54
CA SER A 13 2.68 7.96 -6.44
C SER A 13 3.02 9.16 -7.33
N GLU A 14 2.60 9.11 -8.58
CA GLU A 14 2.80 10.20 -9.55
C GLU A 14 1.71 11.28 -9.45
N ASP A 15 0.48 10.89 -9.07
CA ASP A 15 -0.68 11.78 -8.98
C ASP A 15 -1.13 12.04 -7.53
N GLY A 16 -0.42 11.47 -6.56
CA GLY A 16 -0.75 11.56 -5.14
C GLY A 16 -1.91 10.67 -4.69
N VAL A 17 -2.46 9.83 -5.57
CA VAL A 17 -3.61 8.95 -5.28
C VAL A 17 -3.30 7.49 -5.59
N HIS A 18 -2.80 7.20 -6.79
CA HIS A 18 -2.55 5.83 -7.24
C HIS A 18 -1.11 5.41 -6.92
N PRO A 19 -0.90 4.26 -6.26
CA PRO A 19 0.45 3.77 -5.98
C PRO A 19 1.21 3.46 -7.28
N ASN A 20 2.48 3.86 -7.33
CA ASN A 20 3.43 3.36 -8.33
C ASN A 20 4.03 2.01 -7.87
N GLU A 21 5.03 1.51 -8.58
CA GLU A 21 5.71 0.25 -8.23
C GLU A 21 6.25 0.24 -6.79
N ALA A 22 6.89 1.32 -6.35
CA ALA A 22 7.43 1.43 -4.99
C ALA A 22 6.30 1.42 -3.94
N GLY A 23 5.19 2.11 -4.23
CA GLY A 23 3.98 2.09 -3.40
C GLY A 23 3.42 0.66 -3.27
N TYR A 24 3.28 -0.07 -4.38
CA TYR A 24 2.81 -1.45 -4.34
C TYR A 24 3.75 -2.39 -3.59
N ARG A 25 5.07 -2.24 -3.73
CA ARG A 25 6.04 -3.06 -2.97
C ARG A 25 5.89 -2.93 -1.45
N ILE A 26 5.42 -1.78 -0.96
CA ILE A 26 5.08 -1.60 0.47
C ILE A 26 3.76 -2.32 0.82
N MET A 27 2.77 -2.26 -0.07
CA MET A 27 1.43 -2.81 0.18
C MET A 27 1.37 -4.34 0.11
N VAL A 28 2.09 -4.95 -0.84
CA VAL A 28 2.07 -6.40 -1.09
C VAL A 28 2.28 -7.25 0.18
N PRO A 29 3.34 -7.06 1.00
CA PRO A 29 3.54 -7.90 2.18
C PRO A 29 2.43 -7.75 3.23
N LEU A 30 1.82 -6.56 3.35
CA LEU A 30 0.70 -6.32 4.27
C LEU A 30 -0.54 -7.11 3.84
N VAL A 31 -0.84 -7.07 2.54
CA VAL A 31 -1.97 -7.79 1.95
C VAL A 31 -1.76 -9.30 2.03
N GLU A 32 -0.56 -9.80 1.73
CA GLU A 32 -0.25 -11.23 1.84
C GLU A 32 -0.46 -11.76 3.27
N VAL A 33 -0.01 -11.02 4.29
CA VAL A 33 -0.24 -11.38 5.69
C VAL A 33 -1.73 -11.38 6.01
N ALA A 34 -2.45 -10.32 5.65
CA ALA A 34 -3.88 -10.19 5.92
C ALA A 34 -4.69 -11.32 5.25
N ILE A 35 -4.37 -11.68 4.01
CA ILE A 35 -5.01 -12.79 3.29
C ILE A 35 -4.73 -14.13 4.00
N LYS A 36 -3.47 -14.39 4.38
CA LYS A 36 -3.11 -15.62 5.11
C LYS A 36 -3.90 -15.73 6.41
N GLU A 37 -3.97 -14.67 7.21
CA GLU A 37 -4.74 -14.65 8.44
C GLU A 37 -6.23 -14.86 8.20
N ALA A 38 -6.83 -14.17 7.21
CA ALA A 38 -8.24 -14.33 6.87
C ALA A 38 -8.59 -15.77 6.43
N LEU A 39 -7.68 -16.46 5.74
CA LEU A 39 -7.86 -17.85 5.34
C LEU A 39 -7.76 -18.83 6.53
N ARG A 40 -7.03 -18.49 7.59
CA ARG A 40 -6.93 -19.32 8.82
C ARG A 40 -8.18 -19.23 9.70
N LEU A 41 -9.01 -18.22 9.51
CA LEU A 41 -10.27 -18.02 10.24
C LEU A 41 -11.45 -18.78 9.62
N ARG A 42 -11.23 -19.51 8.53
CA ARG A 42 -12.21 -20.42 7.92
C ARG A 42 -12.04 -21.84 8.45
#